data_AF-X0A4X2-F1
#
_entry.id   AF-X0A4X2-F1
#
_cell.length_a   1.000
_cell.length_b   1.000
_cell.length_c   1.000
_cell.angle_alpha   90.00
_cell.angle_beta   90.00
_cell.angle_gamma   90.00
#
_symmetry.space_group_name_H-M   'P 1'
#
loop_
_entity.id
_entity.type
_entity.pdbx_description
1 polymer ?
#
loop_
_entity_poly.entity_id
_entity_poly.type
_entity_poly.pdbx_seq_one_letter_code
_entity_poly.pdbx_strand_id
1 'polypeptide(L)'
;MAGGVKKPVNIFKLKDLGEPAGAFNWRLWFAVVSFALLGAARGIDEGLISGSFNSKDFQETIHYDSYSSVEQANIKANVSAMVQIGSVGGALIAFLICDRIGRIWATRVLCTLWAVGIVIFMIGGVNGNLGAIYAGRFICGLGVGQTPVVGPVYIAEIAPAAVRGLCSCMFTGAVYIGIVLAYFTNYGCHLNLPDDSHNQWLVPTSLHIMMSGIIFILSFFQSESPRYLVKEGRPDEAARVLGRLRQQPADGEYIVHQITEIQAALDHELEATKGVGFLGKVKELILVPSNLYRLYMSSMVQFLSQWSGAGSITLYAPDLFKIMGIVGKQEGLLVTAVFGIVKLIAAVICALFLVDVIGRKRALLIGITLQTIAMIYVAAFLTKIPQLGVVEDFVLPESDKGASRGAIAMIYVSGFGWALGWNSMQYLLTAELFPLRIRALATSWAMTLHFANQYGNSRAVPNMLLSVSEGGISPKGTFWCFAAVTFVGGVWVWFSVPETSGRSLESMDELFELPWYKIGLHGNKNAEELDQARDEKQRYAEESHATGIELEHQRKQEA
;
A
#
# COMPACT_ATOMS: atom_id res chain seq x y z
N MET A 1 25.93 12.83 19.53
CA MET A 1 24.66 13.50 19.83
C MET A 1 23.55 12.46 19.82
N ALA A 2 22.96 12.21 20.98
CA ALA A 2 22.06 11.10 21.25
C ALA A 2 20.76 11.16 20.43
N GLY A 3 20.39 10.03 19.85
CA GLY A 3 19.15 9.80 19.11
C GLY A 3 17.93 9.80 20.03
N GLY A 4 17.53 10.99 20.49
CA GLY A 4 16.24 11.19 21.13
C GLY A 4 15.11 11.05 20.12
N VAL A 5 14.08 10.29 20.51
CA VAL A 5 12.77 10.13 19.88
C VAL A 5 12.44 11.30 18.95
N LYS A 6 12.52 11.07 17.62
CA LYS A 6 12.05 12.06 16.65
C LYS A 6 10.55 12.22 16.86
N LYS A 7 10.18 13.31 17.54
CA LYS A 7 8.78 13.77 17.60
C LYS A 7 8.21 13.72 16.18
N PRO A 8 6.97 13.25 16.01
CA PRO A 8 6.36 13.24 14.70
C PRO A 8 6.40 14.65 14.12
N VAL A 9 6.90 14.75 12.89
CA VAL A 9 7.14 16.03 12.24
C VAL A 9 5.78 16.65 11.98
N ASN A 10 5.44 17.64 12.80
CA ASN A 10 4.28 18.46 12.55
C ASN A 10 4.52 19.22 11.24
N ILE A 11 3.69 18.94 10.22
CA ILE A 11 3.75 19.58 8.90
C ILE A 11 3.73 21.11 9.00
N PHE A 12 3.16 21.64 10.08
CA PHE A 12 3.10 23.08 10.36
C PHE A 12 4.41 23.66 10.93
N LYS A 13 5.46 22.85 11.17
CA LYS A 13 6.79 23.26 11.68
C LYS A 13 7.97 22.76 10.83
N LEU A 14 7.84 22.78 9.50
CA LEU A 14 8.91 22.40 8.57
C LEU A 14 10.20 23.23 8.72
N LYS A 15 10.12 24.45 9.25
CA LYS A 15 11.26 25.37 9.41
C LYS A 15 12.22 25.00 10.56
N ASP A 16 11.79 24.16 11.50
CA ASP A 16 12.54 23.86 12.72
C ASP A 16 13.33 22.53 12.63
N LEU A 17 13.48 21.96 11.43
CA LEU A 17 13.99 20.60 11.22
C LEU A 17 15.51 20.50 11.00
N GLY A 18 16.26 21.61 11.15
CA GLY A 18 17.71 21.63 10.98
C GLY A 18 18.21 21.49 9.52
N GLU A 19 17.30 21.50 8.55
CA GLU A 19 17.61 21.48 7.12
C GLU A 19 17.93 22.91 6.61
N PRO A 20 18.88 23.09 5.66
CA PRO A 20 19.25 24.40 5.16
C PRO A 20 18.09 25.12 4.47
N ALA A 21 18.13 26.45 4.50
CA ALA A 21 17.11 27.28 3.86
C ALA A 21 17.00 26.93 2.35
N GLY A 22 15.78 26.60 1.91
CA GLY A 22 15.53 26.19 0.52
C GLY A 22 15.55 24.68 0.27
N ALA A 23 15.93 23.83 1.25
CA ALA A 23 15.86 22.37 1.09
C ALA A 23 14.43 21.87 0.77
N PHE A 24 13.41 22.51 1.35
CA PHE A 24 11.99 22.26 1.11
C PHE A 24 11.41 23.18 0.03
N ASN A 25 11.98 23.16 -1.17
CA ASN A 25 11.54 24.00 -2.29
C ASN A 25 10.53 23.29 -3.23
N TRP A 26 10.01 24.05 -4.19
CA TRP A 26 9.03 23.56 -5.16
C TRP A 26 9.54 22.40 -6.02
N ARG A 27 10.84 22.28 -6.31
CA ARG A 27 11.39 21.18 -7.14
C ARG A 27 11.32 19.84 -6.41
N LEU A 28 11.61 19.83 -5.11
CA LEU A 28 11.43 18.65 -4.28
C LEU A 28 9.96 18.22 -4.28
N TRP A 29 9.05 19.13 -3.95
CA TRP A 29 7.62 18.81 -3.89
C TRP A 29 7.05 18.42 -5.25
N PHE A 30 7.50 19.05 -6.33
CA PHE A 30 7.13 18.67 -7.69
C PHE A 30 7.57 17.24 -8.03
N ALA A 31 8.79 16.85 -7.66
CA ALA A 31 9.28 15.48 -7.86
C ALA A 31 8.52 14.47 -7.00
N VAL A 32 8.25 14.80 -5.73
CA VAL A 32 7.47 13.96 -4.83
C VAL A 32 6.04 13.78 -5.34
N VAL A 33 5.35 14.86 -5.73
CA VAL A 33 3.98 14.78 -6.28
C VAL A 33 3.96 13.97 -7.57
N SER A 34 4.91 14.21 -8.48
CA SER A 34 4.98 13.51 -9.76
C SER A 34 5.09 11.99 -9.60
N PHE A 35 5.93 11.53 -8.67
CA PHE A 35 6.08 10.10 -8.37
C PHE A 35 5.01 9.57 -7.39
N ALA A 36 4.39 10.42 -6.58
CA ALA A 36 3.27 10.01 -5.75
C ALA A 36 2.04 9.63 -6.60
N LEU A 37 1.83 10.30 -7.73
CA LEU A 37 0.74 9.99 -8.68
C LEU A 37 0.79 8.54 -9.20
N LEU A 38 1.93 7.86 -9.15
CA LEU A 38 2.04 6.43 -9.43
C LEU A 38 1.11 5.58 -8.55
N GLY A 39 0.78 6.04 -7.35
CA GLY A 39 -0.21 5.39 -6.47
C GLY A 39 -1.61 5.42 -7.07
N ALA A 40 -1.97 6.47 -7.82
CA ALA A 40 -3.28 6.60 -8.45
C ALA A 40 -3.55 5.51 -9.49
N ALA A 41 -2.51 4.91 -10.09
CA ALA A 41 -2.67 3.84 -11.08
C ALA A 41 -3.46 2.64 -10.52
N ARG A 42 -3.09 2.17 -9.32
CA ARG A 42 -3.79 1.10 -8.62
C ARG A 42 -5.21 1.52 -8.23
N GLY A 43 -5.35 2.73 -7.71
CA GLY A 43 -6.64 3.25 -7.26
C GLY A 43 -7.65 3.40 -8.40
N ILE A 44 -7.19 3.86 -9.57
CA ILE A 44 -8.01 3.95 -10.77
C ILE A 44 -8.48 2.55 -11.18
N ASP A 45 -7.58 1.56 -11.23
CA ASP A 45 -7.95 0.19 -11.59
C ASP A 45 -9.04 -0.38 -10.68
N GLU A 46 -8.81 -0.31 -9.36
CA GLU A 46 -9.72 -0.84 -8.36
C GLU A 46 -11.08 -0.14 -8.38
N GLY A 47 -11.11 1.17 -8.60
CA GLY A 47 -12.35 1.94 -8.64
C GLY A 47 -13.13 1.84 -9.95
N LEU A 48 -12.46 1.49 -11.06
CA LEU A 48 -13.05 1.62 -12.39
C LEU A 48 -13.71 0.33 -12.89
N ILE A 49 -13.04 -0.80 -12.69
CA ILE A 49 -13.34 -2.03 -13.44
C ILE A 49 -14.74 -2.59 -13.18
N SER A 50 -15.24 -2.58 -11.94
CA SER A 50 -16.61 -3.06 -11.64
C SER A 50 -17.67 -2.17 -12.28
N GLY A 51 -17.49 -0.83 -12.26
CA GLY A 51 -18.41 0.09 -12.92
C GLY A 51 -18.43 -0.09 -14.44
N SER A 52 -17.27 -0.23 -15.06
CA SER A 52 -17.15 -0.48 -16.51
C SER A 52 -17.72 -1.83 -16.92
N PHE A 53 -17.42 -2.90 -16.17
CA PHE A 53 -17.95 -4.24 -16.42
C PHE A 53 -19.47 -4.32 -16.24
N ASN A 54 -20.03 -3.53 -15.32
CA ASN A 54 -21.47 -3.48 -15.07
C ASN A 54 -22.25 -2.58 -16.05
N SER A 55 -21.55 -1.93 -17.00
CA SER A 55 -22.23 -1.20 -18.07
C SER A 55 -23.00 -2.19 -18.96
N LYS A 56 -24.16 -1.75 -19.45
CA LYS A 56 -25.05 -2.59 -20.26
C LYS A 56 -24.36 -3.01 -21.56
N ASP A 57 -23.83 -2.02 -22.28
CA ASP A 57 -23.09 -2.23 -23.53
C ASP A 57 -21.93 -3.23 -23.39
N PHE A 58 -21.12 -3.14 -22.33
CA PHE A 58 -19.99 -4.08 -22.14
C PHE A 58 -20.48 -5.53 -21.99
N GLN A 59 -21.55 -5.74 -21.20
CA GLN A 59 -22.13 -7.07 -20.97
C GLN A 59 -22.79 -7.63 -22.22
N GLU A 60 -23.53 -6.80 -22.97
CA GLU A 60 -24.15 -7.20 -24.24
C GLU A 60 -23.09 -7.58 -25.29
N THR A 61 -22.00 -6.82 -25.39
CA THR A 61 -20.93 -7.03 -26.36
C THR A 61 -20.19 -8.36 -26.14
N ILE A 62 -20.03 -8.80 -24.88
CA ILE A 62 -19.44 -10.11 -24.56
C ILE A 62 -20.47 -11.25 -24.49
N HIS A 63 -21.74 -10.97 -24.80
CA HIS A 63 -22.87 -11.90 -24.65
C HIS A 63 -23.00 -12.47 -23.22
N TYR A 64 -22.83 -11.62 -22.21
CA TYR A 64 -22.75 -12.02 -20.80
C TYR A 64 -23.98 -12.82 -20.32
N ASP A 65 -25.17 -12.47 -20.78
CA ASP A 65 -26.42 -13.13 -20.41
C ASP A 65 -26.57 -14.54 -21.00
N SER A 66 -25.74 -14.91 -21.97
CA SER A 66 -25.74 -16.26 -22.56
C SER A 66 -25.04 -17.30 -21.68
N TYR A 67 -24.27 -16.87 -20.69
CA TYR A 67 -23.51 -17.73 -19.80
C TYR A 67 -24.32 -18.13 -18.56
N SER A 68 -23.99 -19.27 -17.97
CA SER A 68 -24.52 -19.65 -16.65
C SER A 68 -24.07 -18.69 -15.55
N SER A 69 -24.79 -18.64 -14.43
CA SER A 69 -24.44 -17.83 -13.25
C SER A 69 -23.01 -18.06 -12.75
N VAL A 70 -22.56 -19.32 -12.77
CA VAL A 70 -21.19 -19.72 -12.40
C VAL A 70 -20.17 -19.18 -13.40
N GLU A 71 -20.45 -19.28 -14.69
CA GLU A 71 -19.57 -18.74 -15.73
C GLU A 71 -19.51 -17.21 -15.70
N GLN A 72 -20.65 -16.54 -15.50
CA GLN A 72 -20.75 -15.10 -15.29
C GLN A 72 -19.87 -14.64 -14.13
N ALA A 73 -19.99 -15.27 -12.96
CA ALA A 73 -19.14 -14.99 -11.81
C ALA A 73 -17.66 -15.21 -12.13
N ASN A 74 -17.33 -16.28 -12.86
CA ASN A 74 -15.96 -16.56 -13.27
C ASN A 74 -15.40 -15.53 -14.25
N ILE A 75 -16.17 -15.10 -15.24
CA ILE A 75 -15.78 -14.08 -16.22
C ILE A 75 -15.50 -12.78 -15.49
N LYS A 76 -16.44 -12.29 -14.66
CA LYS A 76 -16.28 -11.07 -13.89
C LYS A 76 -15.07 -11.12 -12.97
N ALA A 77 -14.91 -12.23 -12.26
CA ALA A 77 -13.77 -12.42 -11.37
C ALA A 77 -12.43 -12.51 -12.11
N ASN A 78 -12.39 -13.14 -13.29
CA ASN A 78 -11.20 -13.19 -14.14
C ASN A 78 -10.84 -11.79 -14.65
N VAL A 79 -11.80 -11.03 -15.19
CA VAL A 79 -11.56 -9.66 -15.69
C VAL A 79 -10.95 -8.79 -14.57
N SER A 80 -11.55 -8.81 -13.39
CA SER A 80 -11.12 -8.00 -12.26
C SER A 80 -9.75 -8.45 -11.72
N ALA A 81 -9.55 -9.75 -11.49
CA ALA A 81 -8.35 -10.28 -10.85
C ALA A 81 -7.12 -10.31 -11.77
N MET A 82 -7.30 -10.28 -13.10
CA MET A 82 -6.18 -10.43 -14.04
C MET A 82 -5.11 -9.31 -13.93
N VAL A 83 -5.50 -8.10 -13.53
CA VAL A 83 -4.54 -7.02 -13.19
C VAL A 83 -3.72 -7.37 -11.95
N GLN A 84 -4.30 -8.04 -10.96
CA GLN A 84 -3.60 -8.37 -9.71
C GLN A 84 -2.53 -9.45 -9.93
N ILE A 85 -2.84 -10.49 -10.71
CA ILE A 85 -1.83 -11.51 -11.07
C ILE A 85 -0.74 -10.92 -11.98
N GLY A 86 -1.10 -10.05 -12.93
CA GLY A 86 -0.11 -9.26 -13.66
C GLY A 86 0.74 -8.40 -12.73
N SER A 87 0.15 -7.83 -11.69
CA SER A 87 0.87 -7.01 -10.70
C SER A 87 1.89 -7.79 -9.88
N VAL A 88 1.65 -9.08 -9.60
CA VAL A 88 2.68 -9.97 -9.01
C VAL A 88 3.93 -9.98 -9.89
N GLY A 89 3.75 -10.24 -11.19
CA GLY A 89 4.85 -10.24 -12.15
C GLY A 89 5.52 -8.88 -12.30
N GLY A 90 4.71 -7.82 -12.37
CA GLY A 90 5.17 -6.43 -12.45
C GLY A 90 6.05 -6.06 -11.26
N ALA A 91 5.61 -6.34 -10.02
CA ALA A 91 6.37 -6.03 -8.82
C ALA A 91 7.73 -6.75 -8.78
N LEU A 92 7.77 -8.03 -9.16
CA LEU A 92 9.03 -8.80 -9.24
C LEU A 92 9.99 -8.23 -10.28
N ILE A 93 9.46 -7.84 -11.44
CA ILE A 93 10.23 -7.23 -12.52
C ILE A 93 10.75 -5.84 -12.12
N ALA A 94 9.96 -5.02 -11.40
CA ALA A 94 10.35 -3.69 -10.96
C ALA A 94 11.66 -3.68 -10.16
N PHE A 95 11.86 -4.66 -9.26
CA PHE A 95 13.09 -4.75 -8.47
C PHE A 95 14.33 -4.88 -9.36
N LEU A 96 14.25 -5.68 -10.44
CA LEU A 96 15.35 -5.88 -11.37
C LEU A 96 15.55 -4.68 -12.31
N ILE A 97 14.45 -4.06 -12.76
CA ILE A 97 14.49 -2.94 -13.68
C ILE A 97 15.03 -1.69 -12.99
N CYS A 98 14.49 -1.32 -11.83
CA CYS A 98 14.91 -0.11 -11.10
C CYS A 98 16.40 -0.08 -10.81
N ASP A 99 16.97 -1.25 -10.48
CA ASP A 99 18.39 -1.40 -10.18
C ASP A 99 19.30 -1.35 -11.40
N ARG A 100 18.79 -1.66 -12.61
CA ARG A 100 19.60 -1.68 -13.83
C ARG A 100 19.50 -0.43 -14.69
N ILE A 101 18.32 0.19 -14.76
CA ILE A 101 18.06 1.31 -15.68
C ILE A 101 17.69 2.62 -14.96
N GLY A 102 17.63 2.60 -13.63
CA GLY A 102 17.25 3.74 -12.81
C GLY A 102 15.73 3.88 -12.65
N ARG A 103 15.31 4.83 -11.81
CA ARG A 103 13.92 4.99 -11.39
C ARG A 103 13.12 5.74 -12.47
N ILE A 104 13.73 6.68 -13.18
CA ILE A 104 13.05 7.45 -14.23
C ILE A 104 12.70 6.58 -15.44
N TRP A 105 13.65 5.78 -15.91
CA TRP A 105 13.39 4.88 -17.04
C TRP A 105 12.45 3.74 -16.67
N ALA A 106 12.54 3.21 -15.45
CA ALA A 106 11.57 2.25 -14.94
C ALA A 106 10.14 2.83 -14.99
N THR A 107 9.95 4.07 -14.55
CA THR A 107 8.65 4.78 -14.65
C THR A 107 8.15 4.89 -16.10
N ARG A 108 9.03 5.14 -17.06
CA ARG A 108 8.63 5.23 -18.48
C ARG A 108 8.17 3.88 -19.02
N VAL A 109 8.94 2.82 -18.75
CA VAL A 109 8.62 1.46 -19.18
C VAL A 109 7.30 0.99 -18.59
N LEU A 110 7.08 1.19 -17.29
CA LEU A 110 5.83 0.77 -16.65
C LEU A 110 4.62 1.55 -17.16
N CYS A 111 4.77 2.85 -17.48
CA CYS A 111 3.69 3.67 -18.04
C CYS A 111 3.30 3.18 -19.44
N THR A 112 4.30 2.82 -20.27
CA THR A 112 4.04 2.24 -21.59
C THR A 112 3.34 0.89 -21.49
N LEU A 113 3.79 0.00 -20.60
CA LEU A 113 3.13 -1.30 -20.38
C LEU A 113 1.68 -1.13 -19.90
N TRP A 114 1.46 -0.21 -18.96
CA TRP A 114 0.13 0.11 -18.46
C TRP A 114 -0.80 0.61 -19.57
N ALA A 115 -0.37 1.61 -20.35
CA ALA A 115 -1.15 2.17 -21.45
C ALA A 115 -1.46 1.13 -22.53
N VAL A 116 -0.45 0.34 -22.96
CA VAL A 116 -0.62 -0.71 -23.97
C VAL A 116 -1.61 -1.77 -23.52
N GLY A 117 -1.51 -2.22 -22.27
CA GLY A 117 -2.45 -3.20 -21.71
C GLY A 117 -3.90 -2.70 -21.72
N ILE A 118 -4.11 -1.43 -21.38
CA ILE A 118 -5.45 -0.82 -21.42
C ILE A 118 -5.97 -0.65 -22.84
N VAL A 119 -5.12 -0.27 -23.80
CA VAL A 119 -5.52 -0.20 -25.22
C VAL A 119 -5.96 -1.57 -25.72
N ILE A 120 -5.23 -2.64 -25.39
CA ILE A 120 -5.61 -4.01 -25.74
C ILE A 120 -6.94 -4.40 -25.08
N PHE A 121 -7.14 -4.03 -23.81
CA PHE A 121 -8.41 -4.26 -23.10
C PHE A 121 -9.58 -3.53 -23.78
N MET A 122 -9.42 -2.27 -24.17
CA MET A 122 -10.46 -1.48 -24.84
C MET A 122 -10.80 -2.05 -26.22
N ILE A 123 -9.79 -2.39 -27.03
CA ILE A 123 -10.00 -3.00 -28.35
C ILE A 123 -10.65 -4.38 -28.20
N GLY A 124 -10.22 -5.17 -27.23
CA GLY A 124 -10.81 -6.47 -26.93
C GLY A 124 -12.27 -6.37 -26.51
N GLY A 125 -12.58 -5.39 -25.65
CA GLY A 125 -13.94 -5.14 -25.16
C GLY A 125 -14.92 -4.74 -26.26
N VAL A 126 -14.52 -3.83 -27.17
CA VAL A 126 -15.36 -3.42 -28.31
C VAL A 126 -15.64 -4.59 -29.27
N ASN A 127 -14.68 -5.51 -29.40
CA ASN A 127 -14.83 -6.68 -30.28
C ASN A 127 -15.45 -7.91 -29.56
N GLY A 128 -15.84 -7.80 -28.29
CA GLY A 128 -16.37 -8.93 -27.52
C GLY A 128 -15.36 -10.06 -27.27
N ASN A 129 -14.05 -9.82 -27.44
CA ASN A 129 -13.02 -10.84 -27.34
C ASN A 129 -12.51 -10.97 -25.90
N LEU A 130 -13.03 -11.95 -25.16
CA LEU A 130 -12.64 -12.25 -23.78
C LEU A 130 -11.13 -12.52 -23.63
N GLY A 131 -10.49 -13.18 -24.60
CA GLY A 131 -9.06 -13.45 -24.56
C GLY A 131 -8.23 -12.16 -24.60
N ALA A 132 -8.61 -11.21 -25.46
CA ALA A 132 -7.98 -9.90 -25.55
C ALA A 132 -8.25 -9.05 -24.30
N ILE A 133 -9.47 -9.12 -23.73
CA ILE A 133 -9.80 -8.50 -22.43
C ILE A 133 -8.85 -9.01 -21.35
N TYR A 134 -8.70 -10.33 -21.21
CA TYR A 134 -7.83 -10.93 -20.21
C TYR A 134 -6.35 -10.58 -20.45
N ALA A 135 -5.86 -10.71 -21.68
CA ALA A 135 -4.48 -10.35 -22.01
C ALA A 135 -4.19 -8.86 -21.73
N GLY A 136 -5.09 -7.96 -22.09
CA GLY A 136 -4.98 -6.53 -21.82
C GLY A 136 -4.92 -6.22 -20.32
N ARG A 137 -5.81 -6.84 -19.52
CA ARG A 137 -5.78 -6.71 -18.06
C ARG A 137 -4.48 -7.26 -17.47
N PHE A 138 -3.96 -8.39 -17.95
CA PHE A 138 -2.69 -8.95 -17.48
C PHE A 138 -1.51 -8.02 -17.77
N ILE A 139 -1.40 -7.52 -19.00
CA ILE A 139 -0.32 -6.61 -19.43
C ILE A 139 -0.40 -5.27 -18.68
N CYS A 140 -1.62 -4.74 -18.51
CA CYS A 140 -1.86 -3.57 -17.65
C CYS A 140 -1.33 -3.81 -16.24
N GLY A 141 -1.63 -4.99 -15.66
CA GLY A 141 -1.13 -5.41 -14.37
C GLY A 141 0.39 -5.44 -14.27
N LEU A 142 1.11 -5.86 -15.31
CA LEU A 142 2.58 -5.80 -15.33
C LEU A 142 3.10 -4.36 -15.18
N GLY A 143 2.38 -3.35 -15.68
CA GLY A 143 2.71 -1.94 -15.48
C GLY A 143 2.30 -1.45 -14.09
N VAL A 144 1.04 -1.66 -13.70
CA VAL A 144 0.48 -1.21 -12.41
C VAL A 144 1.23 -1.83 -11.21
N GLY A 145 1.62 -3.09 -11.27
CA GLY A 145 2.36 -3.76 -10.19
C GLY A 145 3.76 -3.21 -9.94
N GLN A 146 4.35 -2.51 -10.92
CA GLN A 146 5.64 -1.84 -10.73
C GLN A 146 5.50 -0.56 -9.90
N THR A 147 4.34 0.10 -9.95
CA THR A 147 4.13 1.43 -9.35
C THR A 147 4.36 1.50 -7.83
N PRO A 148 3.90 0.52 -7.00
CA PRO A 148 4.18 0.54 -5.56
C PRO A 148 5.61 0.13 -5.19
N VAL A 149 6.43 -0.26 -6.16
CA VAL A 149 7.87 -0.45 -5.97
C VAL A 149 8.60 0.84 -6.38
N VAL A 150 8.41 1.30 -7.62
CA VAL A 150 9.16 2.43 -8.18
C VAL A 150 8.84 3.75 -7.47
N GLY A 151 7.56 4.03 -7.21
CA GLY A 151 7.09 5.27 -6.61
C GLY A 151 7.71 5.52 -5.23
N PRO A 152 7.46 4.63 -4.24
CA PRO A 152 8.01 4.78 -2.90
C PRO A 152 9.54 4.79 -2.85
N VAL A 153 10.21 3.97 -3.67
CA VAL A 153 11.69 3.93 -3.71
C VAL A 153 12.25 5.27 -4.17
N TYR A 154 11.75 5.81 -5.29
CA TYR A 154 12.23 7.11 -5.78
C TYR A 154 11.97 8.22 -4.76
N ILE A 155 10.74 8.28 -4.20
CA ILE A 155 10.38 9.26 -3.17
C ILE A 155 11.32 9.16 -1.96
N ALA A 156 11.61 7.95 -1.48
CA ALA A 156 12.48 7.74 -0.33
C ALA A 156 13.93 8.20 -0.57
N GLU A 157 14.41 8.07 -1.81
CA GLU A 157 15.78 8.42 -2.20
C GLU A 157 15.96 9.93 -2.47
N ILE A 158 14.91 10.65 -2.85
CA ILE A 158 14.97 12.11 -3.06
C ILE A 158 14.54 12.91 -1.82
N ALA A 159 13.74 12.33 -0.92
CA ALA A 159 13.18 13.05 0.22
C ALA A 159 14.21 13.20 1.35
N PRO A 160 14.30 14.39 1.97
CA PRO A 160 15.05 14.58 3.21
C PRO A 160 14.55 13.64 4.29
N ALA A 161 15.46 13.15 5.15
CA ALA A 161 15.12 12.16 6.17
C ALA A 161 14.01 12.63 7.12
N ALA A 162 13.90 13.94 7.37
CA ALA A 162 12.89 14.53 8.24
C ALA A 162 11.45 14.42 7.69
N VAL A 163 11.26 14.50 6.38
CA VAL A 163 9.91 14.51 5.75
C VAL A 163 9.61 13.26 4.93
N ARG A 164 10.53 12.29 4.88
CA ARG A 164 10.40 11.07 4.07
C ARG A 164 9.10 10.30 4.35
N GLY A 165 8.69 10.22 5.61
CA GLY A 165 7.42 9.58 6.01
C GLY A 165 6.21 10.27 5.36
N LEU A 166 6.13 11.60 5.45
CA LEU A 166 5.10 12.39 4.80
C LEU A 166 5.09 12.20 3.27
N CYS A 167 6.26 12.27 2.63
CA CYS A 167 6.35 12.07 1.18
C CYS A 167 5.87 10.66 0.77
N SER A 168 6.14 9.64 1.59
CA SER A 168 5.64 8.28 1.37
C SER A 168 4.12 8.20 1.54
N CYS A 169 3.55 8.91 2.51
CA CYS A 169 2.10 9.02 2.69
C CYS A 169 1.40 9.66 1.47
N MET A 170 2.08 10.56 0.74
CA MET A 170 1.51 11.15 -0.50
C MET A 170 1.26 10.09 -1.58
N PHE A 171 2.14 9.08 -1.71
CA PHE A 171 1.92 7.96 -2.63
C PHE A 171 0.66 7.19 -2.25
N THR A 172 0.53 6.82 -0.97
CA THR A 172 -0.65 6.12 -0.47
C THR A 172 -1.93 6.96 -0.62
N GLY A 173 -1.85 8.27 -0.37
CA GLY A 173 -2.95 9.21 -0.59
C GLY A 173 -3.38 9.26 -2.06
N ALA A 174 -2.43 9.22 -3.00
CA ALA A 174 -2.73 9.19 -4.44
C ALA A 174 -3.52 7.94 -4.86
N VAL A 175 -3.32 6.79 -4.19
CA VAL A 175 -4.17 5.60 -4.41
C VAL A 175 -5.64 5.94 -4.15
N TYR A 176 -5.95 6.58 -3.03
CA TYR A 176 -7.33 6.96 -2.70
C TYR A 176 -7.88 8.05 -3.61
N ILE A 177 -7.03 8.99 -4.05
CA ILE A 177 -7.41 9.97 -5.08
C ILE A 177 -7.80 9.24 -6.38
N GLY A 178 -7.02 8.23 -6.79
CA GLY A 178 -7.33 7.39 -7.96
C GLY A 178 -8.70 6.70 -7.85
N ILE A 179 -9.02 6.14 -6.68
CA ILE A 179 -10.32 5.50 -6.40
C ILE A 179 -11.47 6.51 -6.54
N VAL A 180 -11.32 7.70 -5.93
CA VAL A 180 -12.32 8.77 -6.01
C VAL A 180 -12.53 9.18 -7.46
N LEU A 181 -11.45 9.45 -8.21
CA LEU A 181 -11.54 9.81 -9.62
C LEU A 181 -12.27 8.73 -10.41
N ALA A 182 -11.90 7.46 -10.27
CA ALA A 182 -12.54 6.36 -10.99
C ALA A 182 -14.04 6.23 -10.69
N TYR A 183 -14.45 6.28 -9.42
CA TYR A 183 -15.86 6.21 -9.06
C TYR A 183 -16.68 7.39 -9.59
N PHE A 184 -16.14 8.62 -9.48
CA PHE A 184 -16.81 9.80 -10.03
C PHE A 184 -16.84 9.79 -11.56
N THR A 185 -15.82 9.27 -12.22
CA THR A 185 -15.84 9.13 -13.68
C THR A 185 -16.89 8.11 -14.12
N ASN A 186 -17.00 6.95 -13.46
CA ASN A 186 -18.07 5.99 -13.72
C ASN A 186 -19.47 6.62 -13.50
N TYR A 187 -19.66 7.33 -12.38
CA TYR A 187 -20.91 8.02 -12.09
C TYR A 187 -21.24 9.12 -13.10
N GLY A 188 -20.26 9.97 -13.43
CA GLY A 188 -20.43 11.08 -14.37
C GLY A 188 -20.70 10.61 -15.79
N CYS A 189 -20.03 9.54 -16.25
CA CYS A 189 -20.32 8.94 -17.55
C CYS A 189 -21.74 8.39 -17.58
N HIS A 190 -22.16 7.67 -16.54
CA HIS A 190 -23.52 7.14 -16.46
C HIS A 190 -24.62 8.21 -16.52
N LEU A 191 -24.38 9.39 -15.95
CA LEU A 191 -25.34 10.49 -15.99
C LEU A 191 -25.44 11.18 -17.36
N ASN A 192 -24.34 11.24 -18.11
CA ASN A 192 -24.22 12.13 -19.27
C ASN A 192 -24.11 11.37 -20.60
N LEU A 193 -23.88 10.05 -20.58
CA LEU A 193 -23.72 9.23 -21.76
C LEU A 193 -24.85 8.20 -21.87
N PRO A 194 -25.28 7.86 -23.11
CA PRO A 194 -26.27 6.82 -23.33
C PRO A 194 -25.81 5.45 -22.83
N ASP A 195 -26.73 4.67 -22.25
CA ASP A 195 -26.46 3.34 -21.68
C ASP A 195 -26.08 2.27 -22.72
N ASP A 196 -26.50 2.47 -23.98
CA ASP A 196 -26.27 1.62 -25.15
C ASP A 196 -25.00 2.02 -25.94
N SER A 197 -24.23 2.98 -25.45
CA SER A 197 -23.00 3.42 -26.09
C SER A 197 -21.78 2.73 -25.50
N HIS A 198 -20.86 2.27 -26.36
CA HIS A 198 -19.51 1.87 -25.95
C HIS A 198 -18.79 2.95 -25.11
N ASN A 199 -19.12 4.23 -25.32
CA ASN A 199 -18.55 5.32 -24.54
C ASN A 199 -18.85 5.22 -23.04
N GLN A 200 -19.89 4.47 -22.65
CA GLN A 200 -20.29 4.30 -21.25
C GLN A 200 -19.20 3.64 -20.39
N TRP A 201 -18.36 2.77 -20.99
CA TRP A 201 -17.23 2.14 -20.30
C TRP A 201 -15.87 2.51 -20.91
N LEU A 202 -15.80 2.87 -22.20
CA LEU A 202 -14.57 3.33 -22.83
C LEU A 202 -14.08 4.67 -22.26
N VAL A 203 -14.98 5.63 -22.03
CA VAL A 203 -14.61 6.95 -21.51
C VAL A 203 -14.06 6.85 -20.09
N PRO A 204 -14.70 6.14 -19.14
CA PRO A 204 -14.07 5.86 -17.86
C PRO A 204 -12.72 5.17 -18.02
N THR A 205 -12.65 4.09 -18.81
CA THR A 205 -11.41 3.31 -18.99
C THR A 205 -10.26 4.17 -19.51
N SER A 206 -10.53 5.19 -20.33
CA SER A 206 -9.53 6.12 -20.84
C SER A 206 -8.77 6.88 -19.73
N LEU A 207 -9.33 6.99 -18.51
CA LEU A 207 -8.68 7.59 -17.35
C LEU A 207 -7.33 6.92 -17.03
N HIS A 208 -7.19 5.62 -17.28
CA HIS A 208 -5.90 4.94 -17.17
C HIS A 208 -4.87 5.49 -18.14
N ILE A 209 -5.24 5.66 -19.41
CA ILE A 209 -4.36 6.18 -20.46
C ILE A 209 -3.98 7.63 -20.12
N MET A 210 -4.95 8.45 -19.71
CA MET A 210 -4.72 9.84 -19.29
C MET A 210 -3.73 9.91 -18.13
N MET A 211 -3.95 9.13 -17.05
CA MET A 211 -3.07 9.15 -15.89
C MET A 211 -1.67 8.61 -16.21
N SER A 212 -1.59 7.51 -16.95
CA SER A 212 -0.31 6.95 -17.40
C SER A 212 0.48 7.95 -18.26
N GLY A 213 -0.20 8.68 -19.15
CA GLY A 213 0.38 9.72 -20.00
C GLY A 213 0.86 10.93 -19.20
N ILE A 214 0.08 11.39 -18.22
CA ILE A 214 0.49 12.47 -17.30
C ILE A 214 1.77 12.08 -16.58
N ILE A 215 1.82 10.89 -15.98
CA ILE A 215 3.01 10.42 -15.25
C ILE A 215 4.21 10.25 -16.20
N PHE A 216 3.99 9.70 -17.39
CA PHE A 216 5.02 9.55 -18.41
C PHE A 216 5.63 10.91 -18.81
N ILE A 217 4.79 11.92 -19.06
CA ILE A 217 5.23 13.28 -19.37
C ILE A 217 5.97 13.90 -18.18
N LEU A 218 5.42 13.77 -16.97
CA LEU A 218 6.05 14.29 -15.75
C LEU A 218 7.45 13.69 -15.52
N SER A 219 7.69 12.44 -15.94
CA SER A 219 8.99 11.76 -15.84
C SER A 219 10.13 12.45 -16.62
N PHE A 220 9.83 13.26 -17.66
CA PHE A 220 10.86 14.01 -18.41
C PHE A 220 11.35 15.24 -17.66
N PHE A 221 10.57 15.74 -16.70
CA PHE A 221 10.93 16.89 -15.89
C PHE A 221 11.62 16.50 -14.58
N GLN A 222 11.74 15.20 -14.30
CA GLN A 222 12.39 14.68 -13.10
C GLN A 222 13.86 14.36 -13.35
N SER A 223 14.65 14.42 -12.28
CA SER A 223 16.05 13.99 -12.28
C SER A 223 16.16 12.59 -11.68
N GLU A 224 17.18 11.84 -12.07
CA GLU A 224 17.37 10.50 -11.54
C GLU A 224 17.72 10.53 -10.04
N SER A 225 17.43 9.43 -9.33
CA SER A 225 17.75 9.30 -7.91
C SER A 225 19.24 9.52 -7.62
N PRO A 226 19.60 10.43 -6.69
CA PRO A 226 21.00 10.60 -6.27
C PRO A 226 21.62 9.29 -5.76
N ARG A 227 20.85 8.47 -5.03
CA ARG A 227 21.31 7.17 -4.54
C ARG A 227 21.61 6.20 -5.68
N TYR A 228 20.77 6.18 -6.72
CA TYR A 228 21.03 5.38 -7.92
C TYR A 228 22.30 5.85 -8.65
N LEU A 229 22.48 7.16 -8.81
CA LEU A 229 23.65 7.71 -9.50
C LEU A 229 24.95 7.40 -8.75
N VAL A 230 24.96 7.46 -7.42
CA VAL A 230 26.12 7.03 -6.61
C VAL A 230 26.37 5.52 -6.80
N LYS A 231 25.32 4.69 -6.75
CA LYS A 231 25.43 3.23 -6.99
C LYS A 231 26.02 2.89 -8.36
N GLU A 232 25.72 3.67 -9.39
CA GLU A 232 26.26 3.54 -10.75
C GLU A 232 27.66 4.16 -10.92
N GLY A 233 28.32 4.60 -9.83
CA GLY A 233 29.65 5.18 -9.89
C GLY A 233 29.70 6.61 -10.45
N ARG A 234 28.59 7.36 -10.37
CA ARG A 234 28.45 8.76 -10.86
C ARG A 234 28.18 9.75 -9.70
N PRO A 235 29.05 9.87 -8.69
CA PRO A 235 28.82 10.73 -7.52
C PRO A 235 28.74 12.23 -7.88
N ASP A 236 29.51 12.71 -8.86
CA ASP A 236 29.50 14.13 -9.28
C ASP A 236 28.15 14.55 -9.87
N GLU A 237 27.49 13.62 -10.57
CA GLU A 237 26.15 13.85 -11.08
C GLU A 237 25.10 13.77 -9.99
N ALA A 238 25.26 12.82 -9.05
CA ALA A 238 24.42 12.74 -7.86
C ALA A 238 24.47 14.05 -7.06
N ALA A 239 25.65 14.65 -6.88
CA ALA A 239 25.83 15.94 -6.20
C ALA A 239 25.11 17.07 -6.94
N ARG A 240 25.22 17.14 -8.28
CA ARG A 240 24.50 18.13 -9.10
C ARG A 240 22.98 17.98 -9.00
N VAL A 241 22.47 16.74 -9.06
CA VAL A 241 21.04 16.48 -8.93
C VAL A 241 20.54 16.82 -7.53
N LEU A 242 21.25 16.39 -6.49
CA LEU A 242 20.87 16.67 -5.10
C LEU A 242 20.93 18.17 -4.81
N GLY A 243 21.97 18.87 -5.27
CA GLY A 243 22.06 20.33 -5.21
C GLY A 243 20.89 21.02 -5.90
N ARG A 244 20.48 20.54 -7.09
CA ARG A 244 19.29 21.04 -7.79
C ARG A 244 17.99 20.83 -7.00
N LEU A 245 17.84 19.66 -6.38
CA LEU A 245 16.66 19.28 -5.58
C LEU A 245 16.59 20.05 -4.25
N ARG A 246 17.73 20.41 -3.66
CA ARG A 246 17.83 21.11 -2.37
C ARG A 246 18.05 22.62 -2.50
N GLN A 247 18.22 23.14 -3.72
CA GLN A 247 18.63 24.53 -3.99
C GLN A 247 19.92 24.90 -3.26
N GLN A 248 20.89 23.99 -3.27
CA GLN A 248 22.20 24.19 -2.66
C GLN A 248 23.31 24.02 -3.72
N PRO A 249 24.47 24.67 -3.55
CA PRO A 249 25.63 24.43 -4.38
C PRO A 249 26.02 22.94 -4.33
N ALA A 250 26.34 22.36 -5.49
CA ALA A 250 26.66 20.93 -5.58
C ALA A 250 27.96 20.56 -4.83
N ASP A 251 28.86 21.52 -4.71
CA ASP A 251 30.13 21.51 -3.96
C ASP A 251 29.99 22.02 -2.52
N GLY A 252 28.78 22.44 -2.11
CA GLY A 252 28.52 22.91 -0.76
C GLY A 252 28.62 21.79 0.28
N GLU A 253 29.10 22.12 1.48
CA GLU A 253 29.34 21.18 2.59
C GLU A 253 28.14 20.27 2.86
N TYR A 254 26.91 20.82 2.83
CA TYR A 254 25.68 20.06 3.04
C TYR A 254 25.46 18.96 1.96
N ILE A 255 25.70 19.27 0.69
CA ILE A 255 25.51 18.30 -0.40
C ILE A 255 26.62 17.25 -0.37
N VAL A 256 27.86 17.67 -0.17
CA VAL A 256 29.00 16.75 -0.04
C VAL A 256 28.80 15.79 1.12
N HIS A 257 28.32 16.29 2.27
CA HIS A 257 27.99 15.47 3.42
C HIS A 257 26.91 14.44 3.08
N GLN A 258 25.80 14.85 2.45
CA GLN A 258 24.72 13.94 2.06
C GLN A 258 25.18 12.88 1.04
N ILE A 259 26.01 13.24 0.07
CA ILE A 259 26.57 12.28 -0.88
C ILE A 259 27.50 11.29 -0.16
N THR A 260 28.31 11.77 0.79
CA THR A 260 29.18 10.93 1.62
C THR A 260 28.36 9.96 2.48
N GLU A 261 27.25 10.41 3.07
CA GLU A 261 26.32 9.56 3.82
C GLU A 261 25.70 8.49 2.91
N ILE A 262 25.30 8.85 1.69
CA ILE A 262 24.77 7.90 0.70
C ILE A 262 25.83 6.85 0.33
N GLN A 263 27.07 7.29 0.09
CA GLN A 263 28.19 6.40 -0.24
C GLN A 263 28.47 5.43 0.91
N ALA A 264 28.61 5.94 2.14
CA ALA A 264 28.83 5.12 3.33
C ALA A 264 27.69 4.12 3.56
N ALA A 265 26.44 4.52 3.34
CA ALA A 265 25.30 3.62 3.46
C ALA A 265 25.30 2.51 2.40
N LEU A 266 25.69 2.82 1.15
CA LEU A 266 25.83 1.83 0.08
C LEU A 266 27.01 0.89 0.35
N ASP A 267 28.13 1.40 0.85
CA ASP A 267 29.30 0.59 1.21
C ASP A 267 28.96 -0.36 2.36
N HIS A 268 28.24 0.11 3.38
CA HIS A 268 27.73 -0.72 4.46
C HIS A 268 26.72 -1.77 3.97
N GLU A 269 25.85 -1.43 3.01
CA GLU A 269 24.92 -2.38 2.39
C GLU A 269 25.66 -3.46 1.57
N LEU A 270 26.69 -3.06 0.83
CA LEU A 270 27.58 -3.96 0.12
C LEU A 270 28.34 -4.85 1.09
N GLU A 271 28.94 -4.30 2.14
CA GLU A 271 29.67 -5.05 3.17
C GLU A 271 28.78 -6.04 3.92
N ALA A 272 27.57 -5.61 4.32
CA ALA A 272 26.60 -6.50 4.92
C ALA A 272 26.25 -7.66 3.98
N THR A 273 26.29 -7.45 2.67
CA THR A 273 25.96 -8.49 1.67
C THR A 273 27.17 -9.21 1.07
N LYS A 274 28.41 -8.74 1.31
CA LYS A 274 29.66 -9.34 0.83
C LYS A 274 29.81 -10.74 1.42
N GLY A 275 30.16 -11.70 0.55
CA GLY A 275 30.42 -13.09 0.94
C GLY A 275 29.17 -13.96 1.17
N VAL A 276 27.96 -13.39 1.20
CA VAL A 276 26.71 -14.15 1.36
C VAL A 276 25.96 -14.21 0.02
N GLY A 277 26.10 -15.34 -0.68
CA GLY A 277 25.33 -15.61 -1.90
C GLY A 277 23.82 -15.57 -1.63
N PHE A 278 23.00 -15.46 -2.68
CA PHE A 278 21.53 -15.43 -2.57
C PHE A 278 20.97 -16.55 -1.67
N LEU A 279 21.50 -17.77 -1.82
CA LEU A 279 21.13 -18.92 -1.01
C LEU A 279 21.48 -18.76 0.49
N GLY A 280 22.57 -18.04 0.79
CA GLY A 280 22.94 -17.70 2.17
C GLY A 280 21.95 -16.74 2.81
N LYS A 281 21.46 -15.73 2.06
CA LYS A 281 20.42 -14.80 2.53
C LYS A 281 19.09 -15.50 2.78
N VAL A 282 18.71 -16.43 1.90
CA VAL A 282 17.52 -17.27 2.08
C VAL A 282 17.65 -18.16 3.32
N LYS A 283 18.81 -18.81 3.48
CA LYS A 283 19.10 -19.63 4.68
C LYS A 283 19.01 -18.80 5.95
N GLU A 284 19.59 -17.61 5.98
CA GLU A 284 19.50 -16.72 7.13
C GLU A 284 18.06 -16.31 7.44
N LEU A 285 17.29 -15.92 6.42
CA LEU A 285 15.92 -15.47 6.58
C LEU A 285 15.02 -16.56 7.19
N ILE A 286 15.26 -17.83 6.84
CA ILE A 286 14.43 -18.97 7.26
C ILE A 286 14.97 -19.67 8.51
N LEU A 287 16.30 -19.79 8.66
CA LEU A 287 16.92 -20.58 9.74
C LEU A 287 17.21 -19.76 11.00
N VAL A 288 17.32 -18.43 10.92
CA VAL A 288 17.48 -17.58 12.10
C VAL A 288 16.11 -17.36 12.74
N PRO A 289 15.87 -17.78 14.00
CA PRO A 289 14.53 -17.74 14.61
C PRO A 289 13.87 -16.36 14.65
N SER A 290 14.65 -15.30 14.93
CA SER A 290 14.14 -13.92 14.95
C SER A 290 13.70 -13.45 13.56
N ASN A 291 14.48 -13.77 12.52
CA ASN A 291 14.15 -13.46 11.13
C ASN A 291 12.96 -14.27 10.63
N LEU A 292 12.88 -15.55 11.01
CA LEU A 292 11.74 -16.41 10.69
C LEU A 292 10.45 -15.88 11.31
N TYR A 293 10.51 -15.38 12.55
CA TYR A 293 9.35 -14.76 13.19
C TYR A 293 8.90 -13.47 12.49
N ARG A 294 9.86 -12.61 12.09
CA ARG A 294 9.58 -11.41 11.27
C ARG A 294 8.98 -11.78 9.92
N LEU A 295 9.49 -12.84 9.27
CA LEU A 295 8.95 -13.38 8.02
C LEU A 295 7.51 -13.89 8.21
N TYR A 296 7.26 -14.67 9.26
CA TYR A 296 5.92 -15.13 9.65
C TYR A 296 4.96 -13.95 9.85
N MET A 297 5.36 -12.95 10.64
CA MET A 297 4.54 -11.76 10.87
C MET A 297 4.22 -11.02 9.57
N SER A 298 5.24 -10.73 8.76
CA SER A 298 5.07 -10.03 7.50
C SER A 298 4.15 -10.81 6.55
N SER A 299 4.25 -12.13 6.52
CA SER A 299 3.42 -13.01 5.68
C SER A 299 1.97 -13.03 6.17
N MET A 300 1.75 -13.18 7.47
CA MET A 300 0.42 -13.21 8.08
C MET A 300 -0.31 -11.87 7.94
N VAL A 301 0.38 -10.74 8.04
CA VAL A 301 -0.23 -9.42 7.79
C VAL A 301 -0.75 -9.32 6.36
N GLN A 302 0.02 -9.78 5.37
CA GLN A 302 -0.45 -9.77 3.97
C GLN A 302 -1.63 -10.72 3.76
N PHE A 303 -1.62 -11.89 4.37
CA PHE A 303 -2.74 -12.83 4.28
C PHE A 303 -4.01 -12.25 4.94
N LEU A 304 -3.95 -11.91 6.23
CA LEU A 304 -5.12 -11.46 6.99
C LEU A 304 -5.69 -10.14 6.48
N SER A 305 -4.82 -9.20 6.08
CA SER A 305 -5.27 -7.92 5.54
C SER A 305 -6.02 -8.11 4.21
N GLN A 306 -5.47 -8.85 3.25
CA GLN A 306 -6.13 -9.04 1.96
C GLN A 306 -7.45 -9.81 2.11
N TRP A 307 -7.50 -10.85 2.94
CA TRP A 307 -8.71 -11.66 3.14
C TRP A 307 -9.74 -11.06 4.11
N SER A 308 -9.43 -9.93 4.76
CA SER A 308 -10.39 -9.18 5.59
C SER A 308 -11.58 -8.58 4.80
N GLY A 309 -11.51 -8.62 3.47
CA GLY A 309 -12.57 -8.16 2.57
C GLY A 309 -12.43 -6.71 2.07
N ALA A 310 -11.59 -5.87 2.69
CA ALA A 310 -11.54 -4.44 2.36
C ALA A 310 -11.17 -4.12 0.90
N GLY A 311 -10.20 -4.86 0.34
CA GLY A 311 -9.81 -4.73 -1.07
C GLY A 311 -10.97 -5.08 -2.01
N SER A 312 -11.61 -6.22 -1.77
CA SER A 312 -12.78 -6.67 -2.55
C SER A 312 -14.00 -5.77 -2.39
N ILE A 313 -14.23 -5.20 -1.20
CA ILE A 313 -15.29 -4.22 -0.97
C ILE A 313 -15.07 -2.99 -1.83
N THR A 314 -13.83 -2.58 -2.01
CA THR A 314 -13.49 -1.47 -2.90
C THR A 314 -13.73 -1.87 -4.35
N LEU A 315 -13.13 -2.98 -4.77
CA LEU A 315 -13.20 -3.43 -6.16
C LEU A 315 -14.63 -3.69 -6.65
N TYR A 316 -15.49 -4.24 -5.79
CA TYR A 316 -16.86 -4.65 -6.11
C TYR A 316 -17.90 -3.78 -5.39
N ALA A 317 -17.55 -2.55 -4.99
CA ALA A 317 -18.44 -1.66 -4.25
C ALA A 317 -19.84 -1.52 -4.88
N PRO A 318 -19.98 -1.26 -6.21
CA PRO A 318 -21.30 -1.14 -6.83
C PRO A 318 -22.14 -2.41 -6.67
N ASP A 319 -21.51 -3.58 -6.79
CA ASP A 319 -22.18 -4.88 -6.67
C ASP A 319 -22.64 -5.15 -5.24
N LEU A 320 -21.80 -4.84 -4.26
CA LEU A 320 -22.11 -5.05 -2.86
C LEU A 320 -23.20 -4.08 -2.37
N PHE A 321 -23.21 -2.83 -2.84
CA PHE A 321 -24.30 -1.88 -2.53
C PHE A 321 -25.64 -2.32 -3.13
N LYS A 322 -25.63 -2.90 -4.34
CA LYS A 322 -26.83 -3.51 -4.93
C LYS A 322 -27.34 -4.66 -4.05
N ILE A 323 -26.46 -5.54 -3.58
CA ILE A 323 -26.80 -6.66 -2.67
C ILE A 323 -27.33 -6.16 -1.31
N MET A 324 -26.96 -4.96 -0.87
CA MET A 324 -27.48 -4.36 0.37
C MET A 324 -28.82 -3.62 0.18
N GLY A 325 -29.40 -3.63 -1.02
CA GLY A 325 -30.73 -3.08 -1.29
C GLY A 325 -30.74 -1.67 -1.89
N ILE A 326 -29.60 -1.15 -2.39
CA ILE A 326 -29.62 0.04 -3.24
C ILE A 326 -30.22 -0.32 -4.60
N VAL A 327 -31.25 0.43 -4.99
CA VAL A 327 -31.99 0.23 -6.24
C VAL A 327 -31.59 1.33 -7.23
N GLY A 328 -31.35 0.94 -8.48
CA GLY A 328 -30.97 1.88 -9.54
C GLY A 328 -29.46 2.07 -9.69
N LYS A 329 -29.00 2.08 -10.94
CA LYS A 329 -27.57 2.20 -11.28
C LYS A 329 -26.98 3.55 -10.83
N GLN A 330 -27.72 4.64 -11.02
CA GLN A 330 -27.29 5.98 -10.61
C GLN A 330 -27.05 6.08 -9.09
N GLU A 331 -27.99 5.61 -8.27
CA GLU A 331 -27.85 5.65 -6.81
C GLU A 331 -26.68 4.76 -6.35
N GLY A 332 -26.56 3.55 -6.91
CA GLY A 332 -25.45 2.64 -6.61
C GLY A 332 -24.07 3.24 -6.91
N LEU A 333 -23.92 3.90 -8.07
CA LEU A 333 -22.68 4.59 -8.43
C LEU A 333 -22.41 5.82 -7.56
N LEU A 334 -23.44 6.57 -7.16
CA LEU A 334 -23.28 7.72 -6.26
C LEU A 334 -22.83 7.30 -4.86
N VAL A 335 -23.49 6.29 -4.28
CA VAL A 335 -23.10 5.70 -2.98
C VAL A 335 -21.66 5.19 -3.04
N THR A 336 -21.27 4.57 -4.16
CA THR A 336 -19.89 4.15 -4.41
C THR A 336 -18.92 5.34 -4.47
N ALA A 337 -19.27 6.43 -5.15
CA ALA A 337 -18.43 7.63 -5.21
C ALA A 337 -18.24 8.29 -3.84
N VAL A 338 -19.30 8.36 -3.03
CA VAL A 338 -19.24 8.84 -1.63
C VAL A 338 -18.35 7.93 -0.78
N PHE A 339 -18.41 6.61 -0.96
CA PHE A 339 -17.50 5.68 -0.28
C PHE A 339 -16.03 6.00 -0.59
N GLY A 340 -15.71 6.31 -1.84
CA GLY A 340 -14.37 6.77 -2.23
C GLY A 340 -13.91 7.99 -1.45
N ILE A 341 -14.77 9.01 -1.31
CA ILE A 341 -14.47 10.23 -0.54
C ILE A 341 -14.22 9.90 0.93
N VAL A 342 -15.08 9.10 1.54
CA VAL A 342 -14.92 8.70 2.95
C VAL A 342 -13.57 8.01 3.16
N LYS A 343 -13.18 7.11 2.25
CA LYS A 343 -11.87 6.46 2.29
C LYS A 343 -10.72 7.43 2.13
N LEU A 344 -10.81 8.40 1.23
CA LEU A 344 -9.78 9.43 1.05
C LEU A 344 -9.62 10.28 2.31
N ILE A 345 -10.73 10.77 2.87
CA ILE A 345 -10.72 11.55 4.11
C ILE A 345 -10.16 10.72 5.26
N ALA A 346 -10.57 9.46 5.39
CA ALA A 346 -10.04 8.53 6.39
C ALA A 346 -8.53 8.37 6.26
N ALA A 347 -8.03 8.13 5.05
CA ALA A 347 -6.60 7.96 4.79
C ALA A 347 -5.80 9.22 5.14
N VAL A 348 -6.30 10.40 4.76
CA VAL A 348 -5.66 11.69 5.09
C VAL A 348 -5.63 11.91 6.60
N ILE A 349 -6.75 11.70 7.29
CA ILE A 349 -6.83 11.86 8.76
C ILE A 349 -5.87 10.89 9.45
N CYS A 350 -5.84 9.62 9.01
CA CYS A 350 -4.98 8.60 9.61
C CYS A 350 -3.49 8.93 9.41
N ALA A 351 -3.12 9.31 8.18
CA ALA A 351 -1.73 9.63 7.82
C ALA A 351 -1.21 10.90 8.50
N LEU A 352 -2.06 11.90 8.72
CA LEU A 352 -1.65 13.20 9.27
C LEU A 352 -1.70 13.29 10.79
N PHE A 353 -2.62 12.57 11.44
CA PHE A 353 -2.94 12.81 12.86
C PHE A 353 -2.89 11.56 13.74
N LEU A 354 -3.28 10.38 13.25
CA LEU A 354 -3.50 9.23 14.16
C LEU A 354 -2.27 8.34 14.37
N VAL A 355 -1.53 7.98 13.32
CA VAL A 355 -0.45 6.96 13.44
C VAL A 355 0.63 7.40 14.44
N ASP A 356 0.95 8.67 14.41
CA ASP A 356 2.02 9.27 15.20
C ASP A 356 1.63 9.60 16.65
N VAL A 357 0.33 9.72 16.93
CA VAL A 357 -0.20 10.09 18.26
C VAL A 357 -0.65 8.85 19.04
N ILE A 358 -1.24 7.86 18.37
CA ILE A 358 -1.92 6.73 19.01
C ILE A 358 -0.99 5.52 19.20
N GLY A 359 0.06 5.41 18.38
CA GLY A 359 0.90 4.20 18.30
C GLY A 359 0.36 3.22 17.24
N ARG A 360 1.27 2.44 16.63
CA ARG A 360 0.97 1.63 15.43
C ARG A 360 0.14 0.41 15.75
N LYS A 361 0.46 -0.32 16.84
CA LYS A 361 -0.32 -1.50 17.25
C LYS A 361 -1.73 -1.10 17.67
N ARG A 362 -1.86 0.02 18.39
CA ARG A 362 -3.15 0.54 18.86
C ARG A 362 -4.03 1.02 17.69
N ALA A 363 -3.47 1.80 16.77
CA ALA A 363 -4.19 2.22 15.55
C ALA A 363 -4.66 1.00 14.75
N LEU A 364 -3.81 -0.02 14.60
CA LEU A 364 -4.15 -1.28 13.94
C LEU A 364 -5.34 -1.99 14.58
N LEU A 365 -5.32 -2.17 15.90
CA LEU A 365 -6.40 -2.84 16.64
C LEU A 365 -7.71 -2.05 16.59
N ILE A 366 -7.67 -0.71 16.68
CA ILE A 366 -8.87 0.12 16.55
C ILE A 366 -9.46 -0.03 15.14
N GLY A 367 -8.63 0.04 14.10
CA GLY A 367 -9.05 -0.15 12.72
C GLY A 367 -9.69 -1.52 12.47
N ILE A 368 -9.06 -2.59 12.95
CA ILE A 368 -9.56 -3.96 12.87
C ILE A 368 -10.88 -4.13 13.62
N THR A 369 -11.02 -3.50 14.79
CA THR A 369 -12.26 -3.57 15.59
C THR A 369 -13.41 -2.90 14.86
N LEU A 370 -13.20 -1.71 14.31
CA LEU A 370 -14.20 -1.00 13.50
C LEU A 370 -14.63 -1.84 12.28
N GLN A 371 -13.66 -2.43 11.58
CA GLN A 371 -13.93 -3.29 10.44
C GLN A 371 -14.69 -4.57 10.86
N THR A 372 -14.34 -5.19 11.99
CA THR A 372 -15.01 -6.39 12.49
C THR A 372 -16.47 -6.11 12.83
N ILE A 373 -16.75 -5.04 13.58
CA ILE A 373 -18.11 -4.63 13.93
C ILE A 373 -18.92 -4.34 12.67
N ALA A 374 -18.31 -3.66 11.69
CA ALA A 374 -18.94 -3.40 10.40
C ALA A 374 -19.32 -4.67 9.65
N MET A 375 -18.38 -5.62 9.50
CA MET A 375 -18.65 -6.86 8.77
C MET A 375 -19.69 -7.72 9.49
N ILE A 376 -19.67 -7.77 10.83
CA ILE A 376 -20.70 -8.48 11.61
C ILE A 376 -22.07 -7.87 11.38
N TYR A 377 -22.20 -6.54 11.40
CA TYR A 377 -23.48 -5.87 11.14
C TYR A 377 -24.02 -6.21 9.75
N VAL A 378 -23.18 -6.08 8.71
CA VAL A 378 -23.58 -6.38 7.33
C VAL A 378 -23.96 -7.86 7.18
N ALA A 379 -23.17 -8.77 7.75
CA ALA A 379 -23.45 -10.20 7.73
C ALA A 379 -24.77 -10.54 8.45
N ALA A 380 -25.02 -9.94 9.62
CA ALA A 380 -26.25 -10.13 10.38
C ALA A 380 -27.48 -9.57 9.62
N PHE A 381 -27.34 -8.41 8.98
CA PHE A 381 -28.38 -7.83 8.14
C PHE A 381 -28.75 -8.76 6.96
N LEU A 382 -27.76 -9.24 6.21
CA LEU A 382 -27.97 -10.19 5.10
C LEU A 382 -28.45 -11.57 5.59
N THR A 383 -28.21 -11.92 6.85
CA THR A 383 -28.76 -13.14 7.48
C THR A 383 -30.23 -12.98 7.82
N LYS A 384 -30.64 -11.79 8.29
CA LYS A 384 -32.05 -11.45 8.57
C LYS A 384 -32.89 -11.47 7.30
N ILE A 385 -32.32 -11.04 6.17
CA ILE A 385 -33.01 -10.90 4.88
C ILE A 385 -32.30 -11.73 3.81
N PRO A 386 -32.37 -13.08 3.89
CA PRO A 386 -31.57 -13.96 3.06
C PRO A 386 -31.96 -13.93 1.57
N GLN A 387 -33.13 -13.38 1.22
CA GLN A 387 -33.55 -13.19 -0.17
C GLN A 387 -32.83 -12.01 -0.85
N LEU A 388 -32.31 -11.05 -0.07
CA LEU A 388 -31.70 -9.84 -0.59
C LEU A 388 -30.35 -10.15 -1.27
N GLY A 389 -30.22 -9.78 -2.54
CA GLY A 389 -29.04 -10.09 -3.35
C GLY A 389 -28.93 -11.54 -3.82
N VAL A 390 -29.96 -12.36 -3.59
CA VAL A 390 -30.06 -13.74 -4.08
C VAL A 390 -31.24 -13.91 -5.04
N VAL A 391 -32.37 -13.25 -4.76
CA VAL A 391 -33.55 -13.24 -5.63
C VAL A 391 -33.59 -11.91 -6.39
N GLU A 392 -33.61 -11.97 -7.73
CA GLU A 392 -33.43 -10.79 -8.60
C GLU A 392 -34.49 -9.70 -8.44
N ASP A 393 -35.73 -10.08 -8.11
CA ASP A 393 -36.87 -9.15 -7.96
C ASP A 393 -37.32 -8.94 -6.50
N PHE A 394 -36.48 -9.29 -5.53
CA PHE A 394 -36.83 -9.08 -4.13
C PHE A 394 -36.77 -7.60 -3.76
N VAL A 395 -37.94 -7.01 -3.44
CA VAL A 395 -38.04 -5.64 -2.96
C VAL A 395 -37.90 -5.61 -1.44
N LEU A 396 -36.93 -4.83 -0.95
CA LEU A 396 -36.71 -4.65 0.48
C LEU A 396 -37.93 -4.00 1.15
N PRO A 397 -38.52 -4.60 2.20
CA PRO A 397 -39.62 -3.99 2.93
C PRO A 397 -39.25 -2.62 3.52
N GLU A 398 -40.21 -1.68 3.56
CA GLU A 398 -40.00 -0.33 4.11
C GLU A 398 -39.43 -0.36 5.55
N SER A 399 -39.87 -1.33 6.36
CA SER A 399 -39.41 -1.52 7.74
C SER A 399 -37.90 -1.81 7.85
N ASP A 400 -37.30 -2.38 6.81
CA ASP A 400 -35.90 -2.82 6.81
C ASP A 400 -34.96 -1.87 6.04
N LYS A 401 -35.49 -0.84 5.37
CA LYS A 401 -34.67 0.18 4.70
C LYS A 401 -33.73 0.92 5.65
N GLY A 402 -34.14 1.12 6.90
CA GLY A 402 -33.28 1.69 7.94
C GLY A 402 -32.04 0.82 8.22
N ALA A 403 -32.22 -0.49 8.30
CA ALA A 403 -31.13 -1.45 8.51
C ALA A 403 -30.22 -1.56 7.28
N SER A 404 -30.78 -1.51 6.07
CA SER A 404 -30.01 -1.44 4.81
C SER A 404 -29.12 -0.20 4.76
N ARG A 405 -29.66 1.00 5.07
CA ARG A 405 -28.86 2.23 5.18
C ARG A 405 -27.78 2.12 6.25
N GLY A 406 -28.08 1.46 7.37
CA GLY A 406 -27.11 1.09 8.39
C GLY A 406 -25.97 0.23 7.83
N ALA A 407 -26.29 -0.80 7.03
CA ALA A 407 -25.29 -1.69 6.42
C ALA A 407 -24.35 -0.92 5.47
N ILE A 408 -24.89 -0.01 4.66
CA ILE A 408 -24.11 0.87 3.79
C ILE A 408 -23.18 1.77 4.62
N ALA A 409 -23.68 2.39 5.68
CA ALA A 409 -22.86 3.19 6.59
C ALA A 409 -21.76 2.35 7.24
N MET A 410 -22.03 1.10 7.60
CA MET A 410 -21.02 0.20 8.14
C MET A 410 -19.94 -0.17 7.11
N ILE A 411 -20.26 -0.27 5.82
CA ILE A 411 -19.22 -0.38 4.77
C ILE A 411 -18.30 0.84 4.75
N TYR A 412 -18.84 2.04 4.94
CA TYR A 412 -18.02 3.26 5.04
C TYR A 412 -17.12 3.24 6.28
N VAL A 413 -17.66 2.81 7.44
CA VAL A 413 -16.88 2.61 8.67
C VAL A 413 -15.79 1.56 8.48
N SER A 414 -16.06 0.48 7.76
CA SER A 414 -15.05 -0.52 7.38
C SER A 414 -13.93 0.09 6.53
N GLY A 415 -14.27 0.98 5.58
CA GLY A 415 -13.28 1.71 4.79
C GLY A 415 -12.38 2.60 5.66
N PHE A 416 -12.95 3.26 6.66
CA PHE A 416 -12.20 4.03 7.65
C PHE A 416 -11.30 3.12 8.50
N GLY A 417 -11.83 2.00 9.01
CA GLY A 417 -11.09 1.03 9.79
C GLY A 417 -9.90 0.43 9.02
N TRP A 418 -10.07 0.14 7.73
CA TRP A 418 -9.00 -0.31 6.86
C TRP A 418 -7.87 0.73 6.71
N ALA A 419 -8.23 2.00 6.49
CA ALA A 419 -7.26 3.08 6.35
C ALA A 419 -6.45 3.29 7.64
N LEU A 420 -7.11 3.23 8.80
CA LEU A 420 -6.48 3.35 10.11
C LEU A 420 -5.60 2.14 10.44
N GLY A 421 -6.06 0.94 10.10
CA GLY A 421 -5.43 -0.30 10.50
C GLY A 421 -4.49 -0.89 9.45
N TRP A 422 -4.99 -1.92 8.75
CA TRP A 422 -4.19 -2.77 7.86
C TRP A 422 -3.39 -2.00 6.81
N ASN A 423 -3.97 -0.93 6.23
CA ASN A 423 -3.33 -0.18 5.17
C ASN A 423 -2.00 0.47 5.62
N SER A 424 -1.98 1.00 6.85
CA SER A 424 -0.78 1.61 7.41
C SER A 424 0.26 0.55 7.75
N MET A 425 -0.17 -0.60 8.27
CA MET A 425 0.74 -1.64 8.75
C MET A 425 1.43 -2.45 7.65
N GLN A 426 0.74 -2.71 6.53
CA GLN A 426 1.22 -3.63 5.48
C GLN A 426 2.54 -3.20 4.84
N TYR A 427 2.76 -1.90 4.65
CA TYR A 427 3.99 -1.37 4.05
C TYR A 427 5.06 -1.13 5.10
N LEU A 428 4.63 -0.66 6.27
CA LEU A 428 5.50 -0.19 7.33
C LEU A 428 6.33 -1.31 7.96
N LEU A 429 5.68 -2.44 8.27
CA LEU A 429 6.38 -3.59 8.82
C LEU A 429 7.46 -4.14 7.87
N THR A 430 7.18 -4.14 6.57
CA THR A 430 8.14 -4.69 5.60
C THR A 430 9.39 -3.84 5.44
N ALA A 431 9.32 -2.54 5.77
CA ALA A 431 10.44 -1.61 5.68
C ALA A 431 11.30 -1.61 6.96
N GLU A 432 10.68 -1.83 8.12
CA GLU A 432 11.34 -1.61 9.41
C GLU A 432 11.72 -2.92 10.13
N LEU A 433 11.02 -4.02 9.90
CA LEU A 433 11.24 -5.25 10.67
C LEU A 433 12.54 -5.96 10.31
N PHE A 434 13.06 -5.85 9.09
CA PHE A 434 14.14 -6.73 8.63
C PHE A 434 15.51 -6.06 8.69
N PRO A 435 16.57 -6.80 9.09
CA PRO A 435 17.95 -6.34 8.99
C PRO A 435 18.31 -5.97 7.55
N LEU A 436 19.16 -4.95 7.37
CA LEU A 436 19.54 -4.41 6.06
C LEU A 436 19.93 -5.51 5.05
N ARG A 437 20.71 -6.49 5.48
CA ARG A 437 21.24 -7.59 4.65
C ARG A 437 20.17 -8.43 3.94
N ILE A 438 19.04 -8.67 4.61
CA ILE A 438 17.95 -9.53 4.11
C ILE A 438 16.68 -8.75 3.79
N ARG A 439 16.65 -7.44 4.07
CA ARG A 439 15.46 -6.58 3.92
C ARG A 439 14.89 -6.64 2.52
N ALA A 440 15.70 -6.43 1.48
CA ALA A 440 15.22 -6.45 0.10
C ALA A 440 14.55 -7.78 -0.27
N LEU A 441 15.12 -8.91 0.16
CA LEU A 441 14.55 -10.25 -0.06
C LEU A 441 13.21 -10.41 0.69
N ALA A 442 13.17 -10.03 1.96
CA ALA A 442 11.98 -10.15 2.80
C ALA A 442 10.84 -9.22 2.35
N THR A 443 11.15 -7.98 1.96
CA THR A 443 10.18 -7.05 1.37
C THR A 443 9.62 -7.60 0.05
N SER A 444 10.47 -8.17 -0.81
CA SER A 444 10.04 -8.80 -2.07
C SER A 444 9.08 -9.98 -1.83
N TRP A 445 9.39 -10.82 -0.84
CA TRP A 445 8.52 -11.91 -0.41
C TRP A 445 7.15 -11.40 0.08
N ALA A 446 7.15 -10.39 0.96
CA ALA A 446 5.93 -9.81 1.48
C ALA A 446 5.06 -9.18 0.37
N MET A 447 5.66 -8.48 -0.59
CA MET A 447 4.91 -7.91 -1.73
C MET A 447 4.39 -8.98 -2.69
N THR A 448 5.12 -10.08 -2.87
CA THR A 448 4.63 -11.23 -3.63
C THR A 448 3.37 -11.80 -2.98
N LEU A 449 3.41 -12.01 -1.66
CA LEU A 449 2.24 -12.46 -0.90
C LEU A 449 1.10 -11.43 -0.92
N HIS A 450 1.41 -10.13 -0.89
CA HIS A 450 0.41 -9.06 -1.01
C HIS A 450 -0.41 -9.24 -2.29
N PHE A 451 0.24 -9.24 -3.45
CA PHE A 451 -0.45 -9.34 -4.73
C PHE A 451 -1.05 -10.72 -4.99
N ALA A 452 -0.40 -11.80 -4.54
CA ALA A 452 -0.95 -13.15 -4.67
C ALA A 452 -2.26 -13.31 -3.88
N ASN A 453 -2.31 -12.81 -2.64
CA ASN A 453 -3.54 -12.84 -1.85
C ASN A 453 -4.57 -11.84 -2.37
N GLN A 454 -4.16 -10.68 -2.87
CA GLN A 454 -5.05 -9.73 -3.51
C GLN A 454 -5.72 -10.36 -4.74
N TYR A 455 -4.95 -11.04 -5.59
CA TYR A 455 -5.47 -11.83 -6.71
C TYR A 455 -6.45 -12.90 -6.23
N GLY A 456 -6.05 -13.71 -5.25
CA GLY A 456 -6.88 -14.77 -4.69
C GLY A 456 -8.22 -14.26 -4.19
N ASN A 457 -8.22 -13.18 -3.40
CA ASN A 457 -9.45 -12.56 -2.88
C ASN A 457 -10.29 -11.95 -4.01
N SER A 458 -9.72 -11.14 -4.89
CA SER A 458 -10.45 -10.53 -6.01
C SER A 458 -11.06 -11.58 -6.94
N ARG A 459 -10.42 -12.73 -7.12
CA ARG A 459 -10.93 -13.86 -7.92
C ARG A 459 -12.00 -14.68 -7.18
N ALA A 460 -11.86 -14.83 -5.88
CA ALA A 460 -12.77 -15.63 -5.07
C ALA A 460 -14.13 -14.94 -4.87
N VAL A 461 -14.16 -13.63 -4.62
CA VAL A 461 -15.37 -12.94 -4.14
C VAL A 461 -16.59 -13.08 -5.05
N PRO A 462 -16.52 -12.89 -6.37
CA PRO A 462 -17.71 -13.09 -7.20
C PRO A 462 -18.28 -14.50 -7.12
N ASN A 463 -17.44 -15.54 -6.98
CA ASN A 463 -17.91 -16.90 -6.74
C ASN A 463 -18.43 -17.11 -5.31
N MET A 464 -17.79 -16.49 -4.30
CA MET A 464 -18.26 -16.57 -2.90
C MET A 464 -19.68 -16.01 -2.76
N LEU A 465 -20.02 -14.98 -3.55
CA LEU A 465 -21.34 -14.36 -3.57
C LEU A 465 -22.44 -15.25 -4.20
N LEU A 466 -22.08 -16.27 -4.98
CA LEU A 466 -23.04 -17.23 -5.54
C LEU A 466 -23.79 -17.99 -4.45
N SER A 467 -24.95 -18.53 -4.79
CA SER A 467 -25.72 -19.38 -3.87
C SER A 467 -24.94 -20.66 -3.52
N VAL A 468 -25.30 -21.29 -2.39
CA VAL A 468 -24.67 -22.55 -1.96
C VAL A 468 -24.93 -23.67 -2.98
N SER A 469 -26.10 -23.67 -3.63
CA SER A 469 -26.45 -24.61 -4.70
C SER A 469 -25.54 -24.48 -5.93
N GLU A 470 -24.95 -23.31 -6.16
CA GLU A 470 -24.06 -23.03 -7.29
C GLU A 470 -22.58 -23.15 -6.90
N GLY A 471 -22.28 -23.65 -5.69
CA GLY A 471 -20.92 -23.82 -5.17
C GLY A 471 -20.32 -22.58 -4.49
N GLY A 472 -21.11 -21.53 -4.29
CA GLY A 472 -20.72 -20.35 -3.51
C GLY A 472 -21.02 -20.50 -2.01
N ILE A 473 -20.88 -19.40 -1.26
CA ILE A 473 -21.21 -19.34 0.17
C ILE A 473 -22.29 -18.31 0.47
N SER A 474 -22.98 -17.79 -0.56
CA SER A 474 -23.95 -16.71 -0.54
C SER A 474 -23.40 -15.35 -0.06
N PRO A 475 -24.11 -14.24 -0.31
CA PRO A 475 -23.68 -12.94 0.17
C PRO A 475 -23.49 -12.88 1.69
N LYS A 476 -24.42 -13.44 2.47
CA LYS A 476 -24.30 -13.50 3.93
C LYS A 476 -23.07 -14.29 4.40
N GLY A 477 -22.78 -15.43 3.76
CA GLY A 477 -21.61 -16.25 4.13
C GLY A 477 -20.30 -15.57 3.76
N THR A 478 -20.28 -14.81 2.66
CA THR A 478 -19.14 -13.97 2.26
C THR A 478 -18.82 -12.93 3.33
N PHE A 479 -19.81 -12.18 3.81
CA PHE A 479 -19.59 -11.19 4.87
C PHE A 479 -19.28 -11.82 6.24
N TRP A 480 -19.84 -13.00 6.56
CA TRP A 480 -19.43 -13.75 7.75
C TRP A 480 -17.98 -14.23 7.66
N CYS A 481 -17.53 -14.64 6.47
CA CYS A 481 -16.13 -14.99 6.23
C CYS A 481 -15.22 -13.77 6.47
N PHE A 482 -15.55 -12.61 5.90
CA PHE A 482 -14.80 -11.37 6.16
C PHE A 482 -14.80 -10.99 7.64
N ALA A 483 -15.92 -11.11 8.34
CA ALA A 483 -16.01 -10.86 9.77
C ALA A 483 -15.10 -11.81 10.57
N ALA A 484 -15.13 -13.11 10.27
CA ALA A 484 -14.31 -14.11 10.94
C ALA A 484 -12.82 -13.86 10.70
N VAL A 485 -12.40 -13.64 9.45
CA VAL A 485 -11.00 -13.36 9.12
C VAL A 485 -10.52 -12.07 9.80
N THR A 486 -11.34 -11.02 9.81
CA THR A 486 -10.97 -9.75 10.43
C THR A 486 -10.87 -9.88 11.96
N PHE A 487 -11.79 -10.59 12.60
CA PHE A 487 -11.74 -10.88 14.03
C PHE A 487 -10.51 -11.72 14.41
N VAL A 488 -10.26 -12.81 13.69
CA VAL A 488 -9.06 -13.65 13.88
C VAL A 488 -7.81 -12.82 13.66
N GLY A 489 -7.81 -11.92 12.68
CA GLY A 489 -6.71 -10.99 12.45
C GLY A 489 -6.46 -10.05 13.62
N GLY A 490 -7.52 -9.54 14.27
CA GLY A 490 -7.40 -8.72 15.47
C GLY A 490 -6.82 -9.48 16.66
N VAL A 491 -7.30 -10.69 16.90
CA VAL A 491 -6.75 -11.60 17.92
C VAL A 491 -5.27 -11.88 17.63
N TRP A 492 -4.94 -12.20 16.38
CA TRP A 492 -3.57 -12.45 15.96
C TRP A 492 -2.65 -11.24 16.17
N VAL A 493 -3.10 -10.03 15.81
CA VAL A 493 -2.35 -8.78 16.05
C VAL A 493 -2.10 -8.57 17.54
N TRP A 494 -3.11 -8.81 18.38
CA TRP A 494 -2.99 -8.63 19.82
C TRP A 494 -1.84 -9.48 20.40
N PHE A 495 -1.74 -10.74 20.00
CA PHE A 495 -0.75 -11.69 20.52
C PHE A 495 0.61 -11.67 19.82
N SER A 496 0.64 -11.45 18.50
CA SER A 496 1.85 -11.68 17.68
C SER A 496 2.60 -10.40 17.34
N VAL A 497 1.91 -9.25 17.28
CA VAL A 497 2.52 -8.00 16.79
C VAL A 497 2.98 -7.16 17.99
N PRO A 498 4.28 -6.83 18.11
CA PRO A 498 4.77 -5.88 19.10
C PRO A 498 4.44 -4.44 18.67
N GLU A 499 4.49 -3.50 19.60
CA GLU A 499 4.36 -2.08 19.28
C GLU A 499 5.71 -1.54 18.83
N THR A 500 5.77 -1.05 17.58
CA THR A 500 7.02 -0.62 16.93
C THR A 500 7.20 0.90 16.96
N SER A 501 6.19 1.66 17.38
CA SER A 501 6.27 3.12 17.42
C SER A 501 7.38 3.62 18.36
N GLY A 502 8.12 4.62 17.90
CA GLY A 502 9.12 5.34 18.70
C GLY A 502 10.46 4.65 18.87
N ARG A 503 10.67 3.46 18.30
CA ARG A 503 11.96 2.76 18.31
C ARG A 503 12.83 3.13 17.12
N SER A 504 14.15 3.10 17.32
CA SER A 504 15.11 3.23 16.22
C SER A 504 15.15 1.92 15.41
N LEU A 505 15.66 1.98 14.18
CA LEU A 505 15.87 0.76 13.37
C LEU A 505 16.89 -0.19 14.02
N GLU A 506 17.80 0.36 14.83
CA GLU A 506 18.87 -0.38 15.53
C GLU A 506 18.33 -1.08 16.78
N SER A 507 17.41 -0.46 17.54
CA SER A 507 16.73 -1.11 18.69
C SER A 507 15.52 -1.94 18.29
N MET A 508 15.21 -2.04 16.99
CA MET A 508 14.16 -2.91 16.49
C MET A 508 14.51 -4.38 16.69
N ASP A 509 15.80 -4.72 16.70
CA ASP A 509 16.25 -6.10 16.85
C ASP A 509 15.91 -6.69 18.22
N GLU A 510 15.97 -5.85 19.26
CA GLU A 510 15.72 -6.18 20.66
C GLU A 510 14.29 -6.64 20.91
N LEU A 511 13.31 -6.13 20.14
CA LEU A 511 11.91 -6.59 20.22
C LEU A 511 11.76 -8.09 19.94
N PHE A 512 12.72 -8.69 19.23
CA PHE A 512 12.67 -10.07 18.76
C PHE A 512 13.61 -11.02 19.51
N GLU A 513 14.21 -10.58 20.62
CA GLU A 513 15.08 -11.41 21.45
C GLU A 513 14.30 -12.39 22.34
N LEU A 514 13.04 -12.09 22.62
CA LEU A 514 12.17 -12.98 23.37
C LEU A 514 11.76 -14.21 22.54
N PRO A 515 11.39 -15.33 23.19
CA PRO A 515 10.70 -16.43 22.52
C PRO A 515 9.47 -15.92 21.77
N TRP A 516 9.24 -16.45 20.57
CA TRP A 516 8.24 -15.95 19.61
C TRP A 516 6.85 -15.68 20.20
N TYR A 517 6.38 -16.54 21.12
CA TYR A 517 5.06 -16.44 21.76
C TYR A 517 4.95 -15.32 22.81
N LYS A 518 6.07 -14.72 23.23
CA LYS A 518 6.10 -13.59 24.17
C LYS A 518 6.30 -12.25 23.47
N ILE A 519 6.80 -12.23 22.23
CA ILE A 519 7.20 -11.01 21.53
C ILE A 519 6.05 -10.01 21.44
N GLY A 520 4.87 -10.42 20.95
CA GLY A 520 3.78 -9.47 20.73
C GLY A 520 3.17 -8.90 22.02
N LEU A 521 3.28 -9.59 23.16
CA LEU A 521 2.74 -9.12 24.45
C LEU A 521 3.77 -8.42 25.33
N HIS A 522 5.02 -8.88 25.33
CA HIS A 522 6.06 -8.46 26.28
C HIS A 522 7.29 -7.86 25.61
N GLY A 523 7.40 -7.92 24.27
CA GLY A 523 8.57 -7.43 23.53
C GLY A 523 8.90 -5.98 23.84
N ASN A 524 7.89 -5.11 23.92
CA ASN A 524 8.08 -3.70 24.24
C ASN A 524 8.69 -3.47 25.62
N LYS A 525 8.15 -4.13 26.65
CA LYS A 525 8.64 -3.98 28.02
C LYS A 525 10.08 -4.49 28.15
N ASN A 526 10.36 -5.65 27.56
CA ASN A 526 11.71 -6.22 27.61
C ASN A 526 12.72 -5.35 26.85
N ALA A 527 12.34 -4.84 25.68
CA ALA A 527 13.23 -3.98 24.92
C ALA A 527 13.42 -2.60 25.59
N GLU A 528 12.45 -2.08 26.35
CA GLU A 528 12.64 -0.89 27.19
C GLU A 528 13.65 -1.14 28.32
N GLU A 529 13.59 -2.32 28.96
CA GLU A 529 14.57 -2.73 29.98
C GLU A 529 15.98 -2.87 29.39
N LEU A 530 16.10 -3.40 28.17
CA LEU A 530 17.37 -3.52 27.45
C LEU A 530 17.94 -2.16 27.04
N ASP A 531 17.12 -1.27 26.51
CA ASP A 531 17.52 0.10 26.17
C ASP A 531 18.04 0.84 27.42
N GLN A 532 17.34 0.75 28.55
CA GLN A 532 17.77 1.34 29.81
C GLN A 532 19.13 0.78 30.27
N ALA A 533 19.31 -0.54 30.21
CA ALA A 533 20.57 -1.16 30.59
C ALA A 533 21.73 -0.77 29.66
N ARG A 534 21.47 -0.54 28.37
CA ARG A 534 22.47 -0.07 27.40
C ARG A 534 22.84 1.39 27.65
N ASP A 535 21.85 2.25 27.86
CA ASP A 535 22.06 3.67 28.13
C ASP A 535 22.85 3.86 29.44
N GLU A 536 22.55 3.08 30.47
CA GLU A 536 23.33 3.06 31.72
C GLU A 536 24.79 2.67 31.45
N LYS A 537 25.03 1.56 30.74
CA LYS A 537 26.40 1.12 30.37
C LYS A 537 27.15 2.19 29.57
N GLN A 538 26.48 2.86 28.65
CA GLN A 538 27.10 3.89 27.82
C GLN A 538 27.47 5.12 28.66
N ARG A 539 26.60 5.55 29.59
CA ARG A 539 26.92 6.62 30.55
C ARG A 539 28.11 6.26 31.43
N TYR A 540 28.16 5.03 31.96
CA TYR A 540 29.33 4.57 32.74
C TYR A 540 30.62 4.56 31.91
N ALA A 541 30.55 4.20 30.62
CA ALA A 541 31.71 4.22 29.73
C ALA A 541 32.18 5.65 29.43
N GLU A 542 31.26 6.58 29.18
CA GLU A 542 31.56 8.01 28.96
C GLU A 542 32.16 8.64 30.22
N GLU A 543 31.61 8.35 31.40
CA GLU A 543 32.14 8.80 32.69
C GLU A 543 33.55 8.24 32.93
N SER A 544 33.75 6.94 32.72
CA SER A 544 35.07 6.30 32.86
C SER A 544 36.12 6.87 31.90
N HIS A 545 35.72 7.17 30.67
CA HIS A 545 36.60 7.78 29.67
C HIS A 545 36.94 9.24 30.03
N ALA A 546 35.96 10.00 30.54
CA ALA A 546 36.20 11.36 31.03
C ALA A 546 37.17 11.37 32.22
N THR A 547 36.97 10.49 33.20
CA THR A 547 37.88 10.34 34.35
C THR A 547 39.29 9.91 33.90
N GLY A 548 39.38 9.05 32.88
CA GLY A 548 40.66 8.65 32.29
C GLY A 548 41.44 9.82 31.67
N ILE A 549 40.75 10.66 30.89
CA ILE A 549 41.35 11.88 30.31
C ILE A 549 41.80 12.84 31.41
N GLU A 550 40.99 13.01 32.46
CA GLU A 550 41.28 13.94 33.55
C GLU A 550 42.51 13.52 34.37
N LEU A 551 42.65 12.22 34.65
CA LEU A 551 43.84 11.63 35.28
C LEU A 551 45.10 11.75 34.40
N GLU A 552 44.96 11.59 33.09
CA GLU A 552 46.06 11.74 32.14
C GLU A 552 46.50 13.21 32.03
N HIS A 553 45.56 14.14 32.12
CA HIS A 553 45.83 15.57 32.15
C HIS A 553 46.50 16.02 33.44
N GLN A 554 46.12 15.45 34.59
CA GLN A 554 46.79 15.67 35.88
C GLN A 554 48.23 15.13 35.87
N ARG A 555 48.45 13.91 35.37
CA ARG A 555 49.80 13.34 35.22
C ARG A 555 50.72 14.16 34.32
N LYS A 556 50.19 14.80 33.29
CA LYS A 556 50.94 15.71 32.41
C LYS A 556 51.23 17.08 33.02
N GLN A 557 50.51 17.46 34.08
CA GLN A 557 50.78 18.69 34.84
C GLN A 557 51.76 18.45 36.00
N GLU A 558 51.83 17.23 36.51
CA GLU A 558 52.76 16.82 37.57
C GLU A 558 54.15 16.38 37.06
N ALA A 559 54.27 16.07 35.76
CA ALA A 559 55.53 15.78 35.06
C ALA A 559 56.05 17.03 34.33
#